data_AF-A0A7C5PNT0-F1
#
_entry.id   AF-A0A7C5PNT0-F1
#
_cell.length_a   1.000
_cell.length_b   1.000
_cell.length_c   1.000
_cell.angle_alpha   90.00
_cell.angle_beta   90.00
_cell.angle_gamma   90.00
#
_symmetry.space_group_name_H-M   'P 1'
#
loop_
_entity.id
_entity.type
_entity.pdbx_description
1 polymer ?
#
loop_
_entity_poly.entity_id
_entity_poly.type
_entity_poly.pdbx_seq_one_letter_code
_entity_poly.pdbx_strand_id
1 'polypeptide(L)'
;MGRDLVTRPKNGLYPSLPPGAARPLNLPGALALLRGPGSHPLRLEESATTTLLRCSRLLEGGHPILTRLFGSLGPLLERPFRPRTKALLRLIQDQDPKLLAGEPGTQVPLPIPNFPGRMAKTQPVALKRKLRLQGPGWFSTGIYIPPGRIVRVEVRPLGPGPLPKLQLQVGAHSDRLWKKKRWSRDPEIAKRFPLSGPTKVLSRYGGLLYLLPRGKAWVSRLAPVEVELRTFGGVGAPRFVLGETRLEDWRKALEGPAPWGEIEGRRIIFTMQTEKLRRLADPRPALEFWDAVVDLYEKLDPQPPRPRKQRVVFDRQISAGALHSGYPIMGHLPHQNPVVDPANYILRDGKRKGRFWGLLHEIGHNYQQRAWTFGGTGEVTNNVFVLYANEKLLGAPIEETIQQRKLRAQKNAYLAAGAPFALWKRKPFLALMTYIELIRAHGWQSLHKVYQGYRDRPLPRRSSDHQKIQQYVLRWCEVTHKDLSPFFRSWGWPLDAKTIKTCKALGAAPRKHRRFE
;
A
#
# COMPACT_ATOMS: atom_id res chain seq x y z
N MET A 1 43.57 27.02 21.29
CA MET A 1 43.31 28.11 20.33
C MET A 1 43.01 27.43 19.00
N GLY A 2 41.74 27.33 18.58
CA GLY A 2 41.11 28.24 17.61
C GLY A 2 41.67 28.01 16.20
N ARG A 3 40.94 27.78 15.11
CA ARG A 3 39.52 27.98 14.78
C ARG A 3 39.19 27.19 13.49
N ASP A 4 37.89 26.95 13.33
CA ASP A 4 37.06 26.96 12.11
C ASP A 4 37.44 26.16 10.85
N LEU A 5 36.54 25.22 10.49
CA LEU A 5 35.85 25.21 9.19
C LEU A 5 34.57 24.35 9.27
N VAL A 6 33.50 24.98 9.75
CA VAL A 6 32.12 24.47 9.64
C VAL A 6 31.51 25.02 8.35
N THR A 7 31.27 24.17 7.36
CA THR A 7 30.44 24.51 6.20
C THR A 7 28.98 24.13 6.46
N ARG A 8 28.12 25.15 6.55
CA ARG A 8 26.66 25.04 6.71
C ARG A 8 26.01 24.51 5.42
N PRO A 9 25.01 23.61 5.49
CA PRO A 9 24.07 23.41 4.38
C PRO A 9 23.05 24.54 4.33
N LYS A 10 22.81 25.05 3.12
CA LYS A 10 21.87 26.12 2.79
C LYS A 10 20.41 25.77 3.14
N ASN A 11 19.72 26.76 3.69
CA ASN A 11 18.29 26.80 4.00
C ASN A 11 17.42 26.50 2.77
N GLY A 12 16.31 25.78 3.01
CA GLY A 12 15.18 25.74 2.09
C GLY A 12 14.38 24.45 2.17
N LEU A 13 13.55 24.31 3.21
CA LEU A 13 12.30 23.52 3.26
C LEU A 13 11.74 23.56 4.70
N TYR A 14 11.41 24.76 5.18
CA TYR A 14 10.56 24.94 6.35
C TYR A 14 9.29 25.65 5.88
N PRO A 15 8.08 25.12 6.15
CA PRO A 15 6.94 26.00 6.29
C PRO A 15 7.27 26.94 7.46
N SER A 16 7.22 28.25 7.22
CA SER A 16 7.32 29.26 8.27
C SER A 16 6.35 28.90 9.39
N LEU A 17 6.87 28.82 10.63
CA LEU A 17 6.03 28.67 11.81
C LEU A 17 5.14 29.92 11.92
N PRO A 18 3.84 29.77 12.20
CA PRO A 18 2.97 30.93 12.40
C PRO A 18 3.47 31.77 13.60
N PRO A 19 3.25 33.11 13.60
CA PRO A 19 3.66 33.98 14.69
C PRO A 19 3.07 33.49 16.03
N GLY A 20 3.93 33.31 17.04
CA GLY A 20 3.56 32.80 18.38
C GLY A 20 3.86 31.31 18.64
N ALA A 21 4.60 30.63 17.76
CA ALA A 21 5.05 29.25 18.01
C ALA A 21 6.17 29.21 19.06
N ALA A 22 5.94 28.51 20.18
CA ALA A 22 7.01 28.14 21.12
C ALA A 22 8.08 27.32 20.38
N ARG A 23 9.36 27.55 20.69
CA ARG A 23 10.47 26.79 20.08
C ARG A 23 10.23 25.27 20.27
N PRO A 24 10.55 24.43 19.26
CA PRO A 24 10.45 22.98 19.41
C PRO A 24 11.27 22.52 20.61
N LEU A 25 10.68 21.71 21.50
CA LEU A 25 11.42 21.17 22.64
C LEU A 25 12.50 20.22 22.14
N ASN A 26 13.71 20.34 22.68
CA ASN A 26 14.72 19.30 22.55
C ASN A 26 14.29 18.06 23.37
N LEU A 27 14.96 16.94 23.16
CA LEU A 27 14.58 15.67 23.76
C LEU A 27 14.60 15.68 25.30
N PRO A 28 15.63 16.23 25.98
CA PRO A 28 15.60 16.42 27.43
C PRO A 28 14.41 17.27 27.91
N GLY A 29 14.12 18.39 27.23
CA GLY A 29 12.98 19.26 27.56
C GLY A 29 11.63 18.58 27.38
N ALA A 30 11.48 17.77 26.33
CA ALA A 30 10.28 16.96 26.11
C ALA A 30 10.06 15.92 27.22
N LEU A 31 11.15 15.26 27.66
CA LEU A 31 11.12 14.29 28.77
C LEU A 31 10.80 14.95 30.11
N ALA A 32 11.44 16.09 30.41
CA ALA A 32 11.21 16.85 31.63
C ALA A 32 9.75 17.32 31.69
N LEU A 33 9.21 17.80 30.57
CA LEU A 33 7.81 18.21 30.49
C LEU A 33 6.87 17.05 30.80
N LEU A 34 7.03 15.88 30.17
CA LEU A 34 6.14 14.75 30.47
C LEU A 34 6.27 14.22 31.91
N ARG A 35 7.36 14.52 32.62
CA ARG A 35 7.56 14.15 34.03
C ARG A 35 7.10 15.22 35.03
N GLY A 36 7.02 16.48 34.62
CA GLY A 36 6.56 17.61 35.46
C GLY A 36 5.05 17.57 35.76
N PRO A 37 4.51 18.44 36.63
CA PRO A 37 3.12 18.41 37.11
C PRO A 37 2.06 18.55 36.00
N GLY A 38 0.90 17.89 36.19
CA GLY A 38 0.05 17.31 35.13
C GLY A 38 -0.85 18.24 34.32
N SER A 39 -0.46 19.49 34.13
CA SER A 39 -1.22 20.48 33.36
C SER A 39 -0.25 21.36 32.57
N HIS A 40 -0.01 21.00 31.30
CA HIS A 40 0.85 21.79 30.42
C HIS A 40 0.03 22.52 29.34
N PRO A 41 0.44 23.73 28.94
CA PRO A 41 -0.12 24.41 27.78
C PRO A 41 -0.16 23.52 26.54
N LEU A 42 -1.22 23.68 25.74
CA LEU A 42 -1.49 22.79 24.60
C LEU A 42 -0.31 22.63 23.65
N ARG A 43 0.32 23.74 23.31
CA ARG A 43 1.44 23.80 22.38
C ARG A 43 2.68 23.09 22.92
N LEU A 44 2.91 23.10 24.23
CA LEU A 44 4.10 22.50 24.83
C LEU A 44 3.99 20.98 24.88
N GLU A 45 2.82 20.44 25.23
CA GLU A 45 2.57 18.99 25.19
C GLU A 45 2.66 18.45 23.75
N GLU A 46 2.12 19.18 22.78
CA GLU A 46 2.22 18.80 21.35
C GLU A 46 3.64 18.84 20.82
N SER A 47 4.42 19.85 21.21
CA SER A 47 5.84 19.98 20.91
C SER A 47 6.62 18.79 21.48
N ALA A 48 6.44 18.48 22.78
CA ALA A 48 7.08 17.34 23.44
C ALA A 48 6.72 16.01 22.76
N THR A 49 5.44 15.79 22.49
CA THR A 49 4.93 14.58 21.81
C THR A 49 5.53 14.44 20.42
N THR A 50 5.63 15.53 19.66
CA THR A 50 6.20 15.51 18.31
C THR A 50 7.69 15.19 18.33
N THR A 51 8.44 15.77 19.28
CA THR A 51 9.86 15.47 19.48
C THR A 51 10.05 14.00 19.85
N LEU A 52 9.33 13.50 20.85
CA LEU A 52 9.44 12.11 21.30
C LEU A 52 9.01 11.10 20.24
N LEU A 53 7.98 11.40 19.45
CA LEU A 53 7.57 10.55 18.31
C LEU A 53 8.64 10.50 17.21
N ARG A 54 9.40 11.57 16.99
CA ARG A 54 10.54 11.55 16.06
C ARG A 54 11.68 10.70 16.62
N CYS A 55 11.99 10.88 17.90
CA CYS A 55 13.03 10.13 18.57
C CYS A 55 12.71 8.63 18.65
N SER A 56 11.50 8.23 19.01
CA SER A 56 11.10 6.81 19.07
C SER A 56 11.19 6.07 17.73
N ARG A 57 11.31 6.80 16.61
CA ARG A 57 11.51 6.24 15.28
C ARG A 57 12.97 6.06 14.90
N LEU A 58 13.85 6.89 15.45
CA LEU A 58 15.30 6.87 15.18
C LEU A 58 16.05 5.99 16.18
N LEU A 59 15.47 5.83 17.36
CA LEU A 59 16.07 5.14 18.49
C LEU A 59 15.52 3.72 18.55
N GLU A 60 16.41 2.73 18.45
CA GLU A 60 16.05 1.33 18.73
C GLU A 60 15.64 1.18 20.20
N GLY A 61 14.86 0.15 20.54
CA GLY A 61 14.26 -0.05 21.88
C GLY A 61 15.26 -0.15 23.04
N GLY A 62 16.57 -0.19 22.77
CA GLY A 62 17.64 -0.15 23.78
C GLY A 62 18.32 1.21 23.96
N HIS A 63 17.92 2.26 23.21
CA HIS A 63 18.63 3.53 23.27
C HIS A 63 18.50 4.19 24.66
N PRO A 64 19.61 4.62 25.31
CA PRO A 64 19.65 5.15 26.68
C PRO A 64 18.56 6.16 27.04
N ILE A 65 18.16 6.96 26.05
CA ILE A 65 17.14 8.00 26.23
C ILE A 65 15.72 7.43 26.35
N LEU A 66 15.38 6.41 25.56
CA LEU A 66 14.10 5.71 25.71
C LEU A 66 14.09 4.87 26.99
N THR A 67 15.24 4.30 27.38
CA THR A 67 15.41 3.58 28.64
C THR A 67 15.15 4.42 29.87
N ARG A 68 15.41 5.73 29.82
CA ARG A 68 15.00 6.64 30.90
C ARG A 68 13.48 6.70 31.06
N LEU A 69 12.70 6.55 30.00
CA LEU A 69 11.23 6.53 30.09
C LEU A 69 10.70 5.19 30.62
N PHE A 70 11.34 4.08 30.26
CA PHE A 70 10.91 2.74 30.66
C PHE A 70 10.81 2.58 32.20
N GLY A 71 9.82 1.82 32.65
CA GLY A 71 9.45 1.71 34.07
C GLY A 71 8.64 2.88 34.66
N SER A 72 8.69 4.09 34.09
CA SER A 72 7.87 5.25 34.53
C SER A 72 6.60 5.45 33.69
N LEU A 73 6.45 4.70 32.60
CA LEU A 73 5.34 4.89 31.63
C LEU A 73 3.97 4.51 32.18
N GLY A 74 3.88 3.54 33.08
CA GLY A 74 2.62 3.16 33.73
C GLY A 74 1.98 4.35 34.45
N PRO A 75 2.64 4.93 35.46
CA PRO A 75 2.16 6.14 36.12
C PRO A 75 1.88 7.30 35.16
N LEU A 76 2.69 7.49 34.11
CA LEU A 76 2.46 8.52 33.10
C LEU A 76 1.18 8.32 32.29
N LEU A 77 0.73 7.07 32.07
CA LEU A 77 -0.48 6.78 31.31
C LEU A 77 -1.77 7.13 32.07
N GLU A 78 -1.73 7.10 33.41
CA GLU A 78 -2.84 7.48 34.28
C GLU A 78 -3.06 9.00 34.34
N ARG A 79 -2.06 9.78 33.92
CA ARG A 79 -2.13 11.24 33.92
C ARG A 79 -3.14 11.76 32.88
N PRO A 80 -3.69 12.97 33.06
CA PRO A 80 -4.68 13.56 32.14
C PRO A 80 -4.06 14.09 30.84
N PHE A 81 -3.10 13.37 30.26
CA PHE A 81 -2.53 13.70 28.96
C PHE A 81 -3.55 13.57 27.83
N ARG A 82 -3.31 14.30 26.75
CA ARG A 82 -4.15 14.22 25.56
C ARG A 82 -4.03 12.87 24.87
N PRO A 83 -5.05 12.48 24.06
CA PRO A 83 -5.03 11.22 23.33
C PRO A 83 -3.77 10.98 22.51
N ARG A 84 -3.20 12.04 21.91
CA ARG A 84 -1.98 11.96 21.11
C ARG A 84 -0.78 11.51 21.94
N THR A 85 -0.59 12.15 23.09
CA THR A 85 0.49 11.87 24.04
C THR A 85 0.31 10.48 24.65
N LYS A 86 -0.91 10.14 25.07
CA LYS A 86 -1.23 8.79 25.58
C LYS A 86 -0.92 7.71 24.55
N ALA A 87 -1.33 7.88 23.30
CA ALA A 87 -1.01 6.94 22.23
C ALA A 87 0.50 6.78 21.99
N LEU A 88 1.28 7.87 22.11
CA LEU A 88 2.74 7.80 22.01
C LEU A 88 3.35 7.05 23.19
N LEU A 89 2.91 7.35 24.42
CA LEU A 89 3.38 6.66 25.62
C LEU A 89 3.09 5.16 25.55
N ARG A 90 1.91 4.77 25.04
CA ARG A 90 1.56 3.37 24.75
C ARG A 90 2.51 2.74 23.73
N LEU A 91 2.77 3.43 22.61
CA LEU A 91 3.70 2.95 21.59
C LEU A 91 5.11 2.71 22.15
N ILE A 92 5.60 3.63 23.00
CA ILE A 92 6.89 3.52 23.66
C ILE A 92 6.85 2.36 24.68
N GLN A 93 5.82 2.27 25.52
CA GLN A 93 5.71 1.22 26.54
C GLN A 93 5.80 -0.19 25.97
N ASP A 94 5.24 -0.43 24.78
CA ASP A 94 5.35 -1.75 24.14
C ASP A 94 6.79 -2.16 23.82
N GLN A 95 7.73 -1.20 23.77
CA GLN A 95 9.16 -1.43 23.54
C GLN A 95 9.97 -1.61 24.84
N ASP A 96 9.33 -1.53 26.01
CA ASP A 96 10.02 -1.64 27.30
C ASP A 96 10.70 -3.02 27.44
N PRO A 97 12.05 -3.07 27.54
CA PRO A 97 12.77 -4.33 27.70
C PRO A 97 12.34 -5.13 28.92
N LYS A 98 11.88 -4.48 30.01
CA LYS A 98 11.38 -5.17 31.20
C LYS A 98 10.10 -5.94 30.91
N LEU A 99 9.20 -5.38 30.10
CA LEU A 99 7.99 -6.08 29.67
C LEU A 99 8.31 -7.25 28.73
N LEU A 100 9.36 -7.12 27.91
CA LEU A 100 9.81 -8.19 27.01
C LEU A 100 10.60 -9.29 27.72
N ALA A 101 11.08 -9.06 28.95
CA ALA A 101 11.90 -10.01 29.70
C ALA A 101 11.11 -11.26 30.16
N GLY A 102 9.79 -11.14 30.35
CA GLY A 102 8.94 -12.22 30.83
C GLY A 102 8.93 -13.48 29.95
N GLU A 103 8.45 -14.59 30.51
CA GLU A 103 8.46 -15.88 29.83
C GLU A 103 7.49 -15.92 28.64
N PRO A 104 7.81 -16.66 27.55
CA PRO A 104 6.90 -16.83 26.43
C PRO A 104 5.55 -17.40 26.87
N GLY A 105 4.45 -16.82 26.36
CA GLY A 105 3.09 -17.16 26.78
C GLY A 105 2.52 -16.26 27.88
N THR A 106 3.37 -15.52 28.60
CA THR A 106 2.94 -14.61 29.67
C THR A 106 2.07 -13.48 29.14
N GLN A 107 0.93 -13.24 29.80
CA GLN A 107 0.07 -12.08 29.54
C GLN A 107 0.63 -10.87 30.29
N VAL A 108 0.95 -9.82 29.55
CA VAL A 108 1.29 -8.51 30.13
C VAL A 108 0.00 -7.73 30.35
N PRO A 109 -0.23 -7.13 31.53
CA PRO A 109 -1.44 -6.37 31.85
C PRO A 109 -1.43 -5.00 31.15
N LEU A 110 -1.61 -5.02 29.83
CA LEU A 110 -1.72 -3.82 29.00
C LEU A 110 -3.20 -3.58 28.64
N PRO A 111 -3.65 -2.33 28.54
CA PRO A 111 -4.96 -2.03 27.96
C PRO A 111 -5.01 -2.53 26.51
N ILE A 112 -5.85 -3.54 26.24
CA ILE A 112 -6.03 -4.15 24.92
C ILE A 112 -7.12 -3.39 24.14
N PRO A 113 -6.81 -2.75 23.01
CA PRO A 113 -7.80 -2.05 22.21
C PRO A 113 -8.75 -3.01 21.48
N ASN A 114 -9.89 -2.49 21.05
CA ASN A 114 -10.91 -3.27 20.31
C ASN A 114 -10.56 -3.52 18.83
N PHE A 115 -9.42 -3.04 18.34
CA PHE A 115 -8.90 -3.25 16.98
C PHE A 115 -7.43 -3.66 17.08
N PRO A 116 -6.94 -4.65 16.32
CA PRO A 116 -7.53 -5.32 15.15
C PRO A 116 -8.72 -6.25 15.43
N GLY A 117 -8.98 -6.60 16.69
CA GLY A 117 -10.16 -7.38 17.07
C GLY A 117 -9.86 -8.21 18.31
N ARG A 118 -10.91 -8.73 18.95
CA ARG A 118 -10.74 -9.66 20.06
C ARG A 118 -10.42 -11.05 19.49
N MET A 119 -9.45 -11.71 20.12
CA MET A 119 -9.12 -13.11 19.87
C MET A 119 -9.96 -13.98 20.79
N ALA A 120 -10.41 -15.15 20.33
CA ALA A 120 -11.02 -16.13 21.23
C ALA A 120 -10.00 -16.60 22.28
N LYS A 121 -10.46 -16.93 23.50
CA LYS A 121 -9.58 -17.47 24.54
C LYS A 121 -9.01 -18.81 24.06
N THR A 122 -7.69 -18.94 24.08
CA THR A 122 -7.00 -20.18 23.72
C THR A 122 -5.73 -20.30 24.54
N GLN A 123 -5.35 -21.54 24.81
CA GLN A 123 -4.02 -21.82 25.35
C GLN A 123 -2.97 -21.49 24.27
N PRO A 124 -1.87 -20.83 24.65
CA PRO A 124 -0.75 -20.62 23.75
C PRO A 124 -0.12 -21.97 23.39
N VAL A 125 0.26 -22.14 22.12
CA VAL A 125 0.88 -23.38 21.63
C VAL A 125 2.23 -23.09 20.97
N ALA A 126 3.09 -24.11 20.93
CA ALA A 126 4.26 -24.10 20.07
C ALA A 126 3.81 -24.37 18.63
N LEU A 127 4.09 -23.44 17.71
CA LEU A 127 3.79 -23.61 16.29
C LEU A 127 5.07 -23.73 15.49
N LYS A 128 5.03 -24.58 14.48
CA LYS A 128 6.11 -24.79 13.52
C LYS A 128 5.58 -24.59 12.11
N ARG A 129 6.32 -23.85 11.28
CA ARG A 129 6.01 -23.60 9.86
C ARG A 129 7.28 -23.72 9.03
N LYS A 130 7.21 -24.47 7.94
CA LYS A 130 8.23 -24.42 6.88
C LYS A 130 7.80 -23.35 5.87
N LEU A 131 8.71 -22.45 5.51
CA LEU A 131 8.43 -21.33 4.61
C LEU A 131 9.52 -21.25 3.55
N ARG A 132 9.11 -21.06 2.29
CA ARG A 132 10.01 -20.70 1.19
C ARG A 132 9.97 -19.19 0.99
N LEU A 133 11.07 -18.51 1.27
CA LEU A 133 11.22 -17.07 1.10
C LEU A 133 11.86 -16.80 -0.25
N GLN A 134 11.18 -16.04 -1.12
CA GLN A 134 11.72 -15.66 -2.43
C GLN A 134 11.19 -14.29 -2.84
N GLY A 135 12.08 -13.43 -3.35
CA GLY A 135 11.72 -12.10 -3.81
C GLY A 135 11.61 -11.04 -2.70
N PRO A 136 11.21 -9.80 -3.05
CA PRO A 136 11.06 -8.70 -2.10
C PRO A 136 9.70 -8.72 -1.39
N GLY A 137 9.61 -8.02 -0.25
CA GLY A 137 8.34 -7.73 0.42
C GLY A 137 8.04 -8.63 1.63
N TRP A 138 6.75 -8.86 1.93
CA TRP A 138 6.32 -9.57 3.14
C TRP A 138 6.06 -11.04 2.84
N PHE A 139 6.60 -11.91 3.67
CA PHE A 139 6.31 -13.34 3.68
C PHE A 139 5.28 -13.64 4.78
N SER A 140 4.14 -14.18 4.36
CA SER A 140 3.04 -14.60 5.21
C SER A 140 3.38 -15.89 5.97
N THR A 141 3.09 -15.93 7.27
CA THR A 141 3.46 -17.08 8.12
C THR A 141 2.28 -17.96 8.52
N GLY A 142 1.05 -17.45 8.44
CA GLY A 142 -0.14 -18.13 8.99
C GLY A 142 -0.15 -18.21 10.52
N ILE A 143 0.61 -17.34 11.20
CA ILE A 143 0.67 -17.24 12.66
C ILE A 143 0.14 -15.87 13.10
N TYR A 144 -0.63 -15.84 14.19
CA TYR A 144 -1.10 -14.63 14.85
C TYR A 144 -0.44 -14.50 16.22
N ILE A 145 0.03 -13.29 16.54
CA ILE A 145 0.55 -12.93 17.87
C ILE A 145 -0.62 -12.44 18.72
N PRO A 146 -0.94 -13.12 19.85
CA PRO A 146 -2.02 -12.69 20.72
C PRO A 146 -1.78 -11.31 21.33
N PRO A 147 -2.82 -10.49 21.53
CA PRO A 147 -2.69 -9.15 22.11
C PRO A 147 -2.15 -9.19 23.54
N GLY A 148 -1.10 -8.41 23.81
CA GLY A 148 -0.49 -8.29 25.14
C GLY A 148 0.28 -9.52 25.62
N ARG A 149 0.50 -10.52 24.77
CA ARG A 149 1.24 -11.74 25.12
C ARG A 149 2.68 -11.69 24.61
N ILE A 150 3.62 -12.14 25.43
CA ILE A 150 5.01 -12.32 25.01
C ILE A 150 5.10 -13.58 24.15
N VAL A 151 5.58 -13.44 22.92
CA VAL A 151 5.79 -14.59 22.02
C VAL A 151 7.26 -14.66 21.65
N ARG A 152 7.87 -15.83 21.83
CA ARG A 152 9.24 -16.06 21.35
C ARG A 152 9.18 -16.64 19.95
N VAL A 153 9.94 -16.04 19.04
CA VAL A 153 10.01 -16.39 17.62
C VAL A 153 11.43 -16.83 17.31
N GLU A 154 11.55 -17.99 16.68
CA GLU A 154 12.81 -18.51 16.16
C GLU A 154 12.68 -18.77 14.66
N VAL A 155 13.72 -18.44 13.91
CA VAL A 155 13.82 -18.76 12.50
C VAL A 155 15.16 -19.44 12.28
N ARG A 156 15.16 -20.56 11.56
CA ARG A 156 16.38 -21.29 11.20
C ARG A 156 16.36 -21.62 9.72
N PRO A 157 17.51 -21.57 9.02
CA PRO A 157 17.58 -22.04 7.64
C PRO A 157 17.43 -23.56 7.62
N LEU A 158 16.77 -24.09 6.60
CA LEU A 158 16.65 -25.54 6.37
C LEU A 158 17.74 -26.08 5.42
N GLY A 159 18.40 -25.20 4.66
CA GLY A 159 19.49 -25.53 3.75
C GLY A 159 20.84 -24.98 4.22
N PRO A 160 21.92 -25.26 3.46
CA PRO A 160 23.25 -24.74 3.75
C PRO A 160 23.29 -23.22 3.55
N GLY A 161 23.94 -22.52 4.48
CA GLY A 161 24.16 -21.08 4.43
C GLY A 161 23.43 -20.28 5.51
N PRO A 162 23.85 -19.02 5.75
CA PRO A 162 23.26 -18.18 6.78
C PRO A 162 21.87 -17.70 6.37
N LEU A 163 21.05 -17.34 7.38
CA LEU A 163 19.81 -16.64 7.12
C LEU A 163 20.10 -15.28 6.45
N PRO A 164 19.27 -14.86 5.48
CA PRO A 164 19.33 -13.49 5.00
C PRO A 164 18.99 -12.52 6.14
N LYS A 165 19.35 -11.24 5.96
CA LYS A 165 18.96 -10.19 6.91
C LYS A 165 17.44 -10.02 6.90
N LEU A 166 16.78 -10.52 7.93
CA LEU A 166 15.32 -10.51 8.10
C LEU A 166 14.91 -9.63 9.29
N GLN A 167 13.62 -9.31 9.33
CA GLN A 167 12.93 -8.72 10.48
C GLN A 167 11.53 -9.33 10.60
N LEU A 168 11.02 -9.34 11.83
CA LEU A 168 9.64 -9.71 12.11
C LEU A 168 8.75 -8.47 11.96
N GLN A 169 7.51 -8.66 11.51
CA GLN A 169 6.46 -7.66 11.66
C GLN A 169 5.22 -8.31 12.29
N VAL A 170 4.66 -7.64 13.30
CA VAL A 170 3.38 -8.00 13.91
C VAL A 170 2.34 -6.99 13.47
N GLY A 171 1.27 -7.46 12.85
CA GLY A 171 0.20 -6.64 12.31
C GLY A 171 0.39 -6.29 10.83
N ALA A 172 -0.73 -6.27 10.09
CA ALA A 172 -0.76 -5.96 8.66
C ALA A 172 -1.07 -4.48 8.36
N HIS A 173 -1.66 -3.79 9.33
CA HIS A 173 -2.16 -2.43 9.22
C HIS A 173 -1.00 -1.41 9.24
N SER A 174 -0.36 -1.20 8.10
CA SER A 174 0.85 -0.37 7.98
C SER A 174 0.62 1.13 8.10
N ASP A 175 -0.65 1.56 8.09
CA ASP A 175 -1.01 2.97 8.07
C ASP A 175 -0.78 3.66 9.41
N ARG A 176 -0.22 4.86 9.29
CA ARG A 176 0.10 5.75 10.41
C ARG A 176 -0.86 6.93 10.42
N LEU A 177 -1.68 7.03 11.46
CA LEU A 177 -2.77 8.01 11.54
C LEU A 177 -2.39 9.29 12.30
N TRP A 178 -1.13 9.46 12.70
CA TRP A 178 -0.63 10.62 13.45
C TRP A 178 -0.96 12.00 12.85
N LYS A 179 -1.31 12.10 11.56
CA LYS A 179 -1.69 13.35 10.90
C LYS A 179 -3.21 13.59 10.83
N LYS A 180 -4.03 12.62 11.25
CA LYS A 180 -5.50 12.74 11.27
C LYS A 180 -5.94 13.56 12.48
N LYS A 181 -7.02 14.34 12.29
CA LYS A 181 -7.67 15.10 13.37
C LYS A 181 -8.36 14.20 14.41
N ARG A 182 -8.89 13.05 13.97
CA ARG A 182 -9.58 12.06 14.81
C ARG A 182 -9.15 10.65 14.46
N TRP A 183 -9.14 9.78 15.46
CA TRP A 183 -8.70 8.38 15.35
C TRP A 183 -9.82 7.44 15.79
N SER A 184 -10.12 6.40 14.99
CA SER A 184 -11.04 5.30 15.34
C SER A 184 -10.30 4.03 15.79
N ARG A 185 -8.97 4.09 15.82
CA ARG A 185 -8.02 3.15 16.41
C ARG A 185 -6.73 3.90 16.72
N ASP A 186 -5.85 3.32 17.54
CA ASP A 186 -4.55 3.92 17.80
C ASP A 186 -3.76 4.17 16.49
N PRO A 187 -2.96 5.25 16.44
CA PRO A 187 -2.41 5.76 15.18
C PRO A 187 -1.35 4.87 14.56
N GLU A 188 -0.77 3.93 15.30
CA GLU A 188 0.24 3.00 14.83
C GLU A 188 0.12 1.68 15.61
N ILE A 189 -0.25 0.62 14.90
CA ILE A 189 -0.59 -0.68 15.51
C ILE A 189 0.20 -1.87 14.94
N ALA A 190 0.95 -1.65 13.85
CA ALA A 190 1.89 -2.63 13.32
C ALA A 190 3.30 -2.32 13.86
N LYS A 191 4.04 -3.36 14.23
CA LYS A 191 5.36 -3.21 14.85
C LYS A 191 6.37 -4.14 14.22
N ARG A 192 7.61 -3.66 14.07
CA ARG A 192 8.73 -4.42 13.52
C ARG A 192 9.77 -4.71 14.59
N PHE A 193 10.39 -5.89 14.49
CA PHE A 193 11.42 -6.36 15.39
C PHE A 193 12.61 -6.87 14.58
N PRO A 194 13.84 -6.39 14.83
CA PRO A 194 15.04 -7.01 14.29
C PRO A 194 15.07 -8.51 14.57
N LEU A 195 15.51 -9.31 13.59
CA LEU A 195 15.72 -10.74 13.78
C LEU A 195 17.22 -11.03 13.75
N SER A 196 17.82 -11.20 14.92
CA SER A 196 19.25 -11.52 15.11
C SER A 196 19.47 -12.87 15.82
N GLY A 197 18.40 -13.66 15.98
CA GLY A 197 18.37 -14.91 16.75
C GLY A 197 16.96 -15.15 17.32
N PRO A 198 16.81 -16.00 18.34
CA PRO A 198 15.57 -16.10 19.11
C PRO A 198 15.11 -14.72 19.58
N THR A 199 13.92 -14.30 19.17
CA THR A 199 13.43 -12.93 19.37
C THR A 199 12.10 -12.97 20.13
N LYS A 200 12.02 -12.30 21.28
CA LYS A 200 10.75 -12.08 21.99
C LYS A 200 10.02 -10.88 21.37
N VAL A 201 8.74 -11.06 21.05
CA VAL A 201 7.87 -10.00 20.53
C VAL A 201 6.70 -9.78 21.48
N LEU A 202 6.33 -8.51 21.65
CA LEU A 202 5.16 -8.07 22.41
C LEU A 202 4.44 -6.97 21.61
N SER A 203 3.15 -7.18 21.40
CA SER A 203 2.25 -6.20 20.79
C SER A 203 0.98 -6.12 21.60
N ARG A 204 0.63 -4.94 22.14
CA ARG A 204 -0.65 -4.76 22.85
C ARG A 204 -1.87 -5.02 21.97
N TYR A 205 -1.72 -4.86 20.66
CA TYR A 205 -2.78 -5.05 19.67
C TYR A 205 -2.84 -6.49 19.16
N GLY A 206 -1.74 -7.24 19.26
CA GLY A 206 -1.56 -8.48 18.53
C GLY A 206 -1.48 -8.25 17.02
N GLY A 207 -1.60 -9.32 16.24
CA GLY A 207 -1.65 -9.24 14.77
C GLY A 207 -0.99 -10.43 14.09
N LEU A 208 -1.24 -10.57 12.79
CA LEU A 208 -0.54 -11.54 11.94
C LEU A 208 0.97 -11.29 11.98
N LEU A 209 1.74 -12.38 12.05
CA LEU A 209 3.20 -12.38 12.01
C LEU A 209 3.69 -12.50 10.56
N TYR A 210 4.65 -11.65 10.19
CA TYR A 210 5.29 -11.66 8.88
C TYR A 210 6.81 -11.70 9.02
N LEU A 211 7.47 -12.34 8.04
CA LEU A 211 8.91 -12.19 7.82
C LEU A 211 9.13 -11.19 6.69
N LEU A 212 10.07 -10.26 6.88
CA LEU A 212 10.40 -9.21 5.92
C LEU A 212 11.92 -9.18 5.70
N PRO A 213 12.42 -9.06 4.46
CA PRO A 213 13.81 -8.72 4.22
C PRO A 213 14.18 -7.34 4.78
N ARG A 214 15.45 -7.16 5.15
CA ARG A 214 16.05 -5.86 5.52
C ARG A 214 17.05 -5.39 4.47
N GLY A 215 17.31 -4.09 4.44
CA GLY A 215 18.31 -3.48 3.56
C GLY A 215 17.94 -3.59 2.08
N LYS A 216 18.93 -3.78 1.20
CA LYS A 216 18.73 -3.87 -0.25
C LYS A 216 17.76 -4.99 -0.65
N ALA A 217 17.75 -6.11 0.08
CA ALA A 217 16.85 -7.24 -0.13
C ALA A 217 15.35 -6.92 0.05
N TRP A 218 15.03 -5.78 0.67
CA TRP A 218 13.64 -5.28 0.70
C TRP A 218 13.10 -4.94 -0.70
N VAL A 219 13.99 -4.46 -1.58
CA VAL A 219 13.65 -4.03 -2.94
C VAL A 219 14.25 -4.93 -4.02
N SER A 220 15.36 -5.62 -3.73
CA SER A 220 15.98 -6.60 -4.64
C SER A 220 15.40 -8.00 -4.42
N ARG A 221 15.47 -8.84 -5.45
CA ARG A 221 14.96 -10.21 -5.40
C ARG A 221 15.82 -11.04 -4.42
N LEU A 222 15.25 -11.44 -3.29
CA LEU A 222 15.85 -12.44 -2.41
C LEU A 222 15.91 -13.78 -3.16
N ALA A 223 17.06 -14.45 -3.16
CA ALA A 223 17.20 -15.81 -3.66
C ALA A 223 16.31 -16.77 -2.84
N PRO A 224 15.79 -17.85 -3.44
CA PRO A 224 14.99 -18.82 -2.69
C PRO A 224 15.76 -19.33 -1.47
N VAL A 225 15.14 -19.23 -0.30
CA VAL A 225 15.65 -19.85 0.93
C VAL A 225 14.50 -20.51 1.68
N GLU A 226 14.73 -21.74 2.12
CA GLU A 226 13.80 -22.45 2.97
C GLU A 226 14.15 -22.23 4.44
N VAL A 227 13.15 -21.89 5.23
CA VAL A 227 13.30 -21.64 6.66
C VAL A 227 12.26 -22.39 7.48
N GLU A 228 12.66 -22.76 8.68
CA GLU A 228 11.74 -23.22 9.72
C GLU A 228 11.50 -22.07 10.70
N LEU A 229 10.24 -21.65 10.80
CA LEU A 229 9.75 -20.70 11.77
C LEU A 229 9.11 -21.46 12.94
N ARG A 230 9.56 -21.19 14.17
CA ARG A 230 8.93 -21.66 15.40
C ARG A 230 8.45 -20.49 16.23
N THR A 231 7.26 -20.62 16.82
CA THR A 231 6.75 -19.62 17.79
C THR A 231 6.29 -20.30 19.06
N PHE A 232 6.65 -19.74 20.21
CA PHE A 232 6.20 -20.16 21.53
C PHE A 232 5.29 -19.08 22.09
N GLY A 233 3.99 -19.37 22.17
CA GLY A 233 2.98 -18.41 22.61
C GLY A 233 2.08 -17.84 21.49
N GLY A 234 2.35 -18.22 20.24
CA GLY A 234 1.54 -17.83 19.07
C GLY A 234 0.30 -18.70 18.89
N VAL A 235 -0.59 -18.30 17.98
CA VAL A 235 -1.78 -19.07 17.59
C VAL A 235 -1.88 -19.16 16.07
N GLY A 236 -2.48 -20.24 15.55
CA GLY A 236 -2.70 -20.39 14.11
C GLY A 236 -3.69 -19.35 13.58
N ALA A 237 -3.39 -18.79 12.41
CA ALA A 237 -4.31 -17.94 11.67
C ALA A 237 -4.80 -18.66 10.40
N PRO A 238 -6.05 -18.42 9.97
CA PRO A 238 -6.52 -18.91 8.67
C PRO A 238 -5.59 -18.41 7.57
N ARG A 239 -5.01 -19.34 6.81
CA ARG A 239 -4.22 -19.05 5.62
C ARG A 239 -4.57 -20.06 4.54
N PHE A 240 -5.01 -19.55 3.40
CA PHE A 240 -5.20 -20.34 2.19
C PHE A 240 -4.21 -19.89 1.13
N VAL A 241 -3.47 -20.82 0.54
CA VAL A 241 -2.57 -20.59 -0.59
C VAL A 241 -3.06 -21.43 -1.77
N LEU A 242 -3.38 -20.78 -2.88
CA LEU A 242 -3.88 -21.42 -4.09
C LEU A 242 -2.86 -22.44 -4.62
N GLY A 243 -3.29 -23.68 -4.81
CA GLY A 243 -2.45 -24.80 -5.26
C GLY A 243 -1.65 -25.50 -4.16
N GLU A 244 -1.62 -24.98 -2.94
CA GLU A 244 -0.88 -25.58 -1.81
C GLU A 244 -1.81 -26.02 -0.66
N THR A 245 -2.81 -25.22 -0.30
CA THR A 245 -3.69 -25.50 0.85
C THR A 245 -4.86 -26.38 0.45
N ARG A 246 -5.06 -27.51 1.15
CA ARG A 246 -6.25 -28.36 0.98
C ARG A 246 -7.49 -27.67 1.55
N LEU A 247 -8.65 -27.89 0.94
CA LEU A 247 -9.91 -27.29 1.41
C LEU A 247 -10.30 -27.72 2.83
N GLU A 248 -9.99 -28.95 3.22
CA GLU A 248 -10.24 -29.44 4.58
C GLU A 248 -9.41 -28.67 5.61
N ASP A 249 -8.12 -28.46 5.34
CA ASP A 249 -7.23 -27.69 6.21
C ASP A 249 -7.69 -26.24 6.32
N TRP A 250 -8.21 -25.67 5.22
CA TRP A 250 -8.80 -24.33 5.21
C TRP A 250 -10.02 -24.22 6.11
N ARG A 251 -10.97 -25.15 5.99
CA ARG A 251 -12.17 -25.18 6.83
C ARG A 251 -11.80 -25.29 8.31
N LYS A 252 -10.89 -26.18 8.65
CA LYS A 252 -10.35 -26.33 10.01
C LYS A 252 -9.66 -25.04 10.49
N ALA A 253 -8.92 -24.35 9.63
CA ALA A 253 -8.22 -23.13 10.01
C ALA A 253 -9.19 -21.97 10.33
N LEU A 254 -10.37 -21.91 9.71
CA LEU A 254 -11.41 -20.89 9.94
C LEU A 254 -12.09 -20.97 11.33
N GLU A 255 -11.99 -22.13 11.98
CA GLU A 255 -12.46 -22.38 13.35
C GLU A 255 -11.46 -21.83 14.39
N GLY A 256 -10.25 -21.46 13.96
CA GLY A 256 -9.19 -20.95 14.81
C GLY A 256 -9.51 -19.62 15.50
N PRO A 257 -8.73 -19.27 16.54
CA PRO A 257 -9.01 -18.14 17.41
C PRO A 257 -8.61 -16.78 16.82
N ALA A 258 -7.84 -16.76 15.74
CA ALA A 258 -7.28 -15.54 15.16
C ALA A 258 -8.37 -14.67 14.50
N PRO A 259 -8.45 -13.36 14.80
CA PRO A 259 -9.45 -12.46 14.22
C PRO A 259 -9.18 -12.08 12.76
N TRP A 260 -7.98 -12.37 12.26
CA TRP A 260 -7.54 -12.07 10.90
C TRP A 260 -6.84 -13.27 10.29
N GLY A 261 -6.94 -13.38 8.97
CA GLY A 261 -6.27 -14.40 8.16
C GLY A 261 -5.94 -13.87 6.77
N GLU A 262 -5.43 -14.76 5.92
CA GLU A 262 -5.02 -14.42 4.56
C GLU A 262 -5.50 -15.46 3.54
N ILE A 263 -5.89 -14.98 2.36
CA ILE A 263 -6.01 -15.80 1.15
C ILE A 263 -4.99 -15.31 0.14
N GLU A 264 -4.29 -16.24 -0.50
CA GLU A 264 -3.14 -15.97 -1.34
C GLU A 264 -3.28 -16.70 -2.67
N GLY A 265 -3.41 -15.91 -3.75
CA GLY A 265 -3.36 -16.38 -5.13
C GLY A 265 -1.93 -16.40 -5.67
N ARG A 266 -1.78 -16.60 -6.97
CA ARG A 266 -0.51 -16.54 -7.69
C ARG A 266 0.09 -15.14 -7.71
N ARG A 267 -0.76 -14.11 -7.81
CA ARG A 267 -0.37 -12.71 -8.06
C ARG A 267 -0.81 -11.74 -6.97
N ILE A 268 -1.74 -12.13 -6.10
CA ILE A 268 -2.32 -11.23 -5.10
C ILE A 268 -2.60 -11.93 -3.76
N ILE A 269 -2.45 -11.18 -2.66
CA ILE A 269 -2.73 -11.61 -1.29
C ILE A 269 -3.74 -10.65 -0.67
N PHE A 270 -4.77 -11.18 -0.03
CA PHE A 270 -5.72 -10.41 0.76
C PHE A 270 -5.60 -10.75 2.24
N THR A 271 -5.42 -9.73 3.07
CA THR A 271 -5.47 -9.84 4.53
C THR A 271 -6.80 -9.29 5.02
N MET A 272 -7.63 -10.16 5.62
CA MET A 272 -9.04 -9.88 5.90
C MET A 272 -9.45 -10.36 7.28
N GLN A 273 -10.60 -9.87 7.76
CA GLN A 273 -11.19 -10.37 9.01
C GLN A 273 -11.60 -11.83 8.81
N THR A 274 -11.29 -12.70 9.78
CA THR A 274 -11.67 -14.12 9.74
C THR A 274 -13.18 -14.30 9.57
N GLU A 275 -13.98 -13.41 10.15
CA GLU A 275 -15.44 -13.38 9.95
C GLU A 275 -15.83 -13.29 8.46
N LYS A 276 -15.10 -12.51 7.65
CA LYS A 276 -15.35 -12.42 6.21
C LYS A 276 -14.77 -13.60 5.45
N LEU A 277 -13.62 -14.12 5.88
CA LEU A 277 -13.02 -15.32 5.32
C LEU A 277 -13.93 -16.55 5.45
N ARG A 278 -14.75 -16.63 6.51
CA ARG A 278 -15.76 -17.70 6.67
C ARG A 278 -16.81 -17.74 5.56
N ARG A 279 -17.00 -16.65 4.80
CA ARG A 279 -17.89 -16.64 3.63
C ARG A 279 -17.30 -17.37 2.41
N LEU A 280 -16.01 -17.71 2.46
CA LEU A 280 -15.31 -18.44 1.42
C LEU A 280 -15.16 -19.90 1.83
N ALA A 281 -16.22 -20.70 1.64
CA ALA A 281 -16.12 -22.16 1.82
C ALA A 281 -15.06 -22.77 0.90
N ASP A 282 -14.89 -22.18 -0.29
CA ASP A 282 -13.82 -22.43 -1.24
C ASP A 282 -13.26 -21.08 -1.74
N PRO A 283 -12.01 -20.73 -1.38
CA PRO A 283 -11.39 -19.48 -1.83
C PRO A 283 -10.94 -19.47 -3.30
N ARG A 284 -10.90 -20.63 -3.98
CA ARG A 284 -10.27 -20.77 -5.31
C ARG A 284 -10.92 -19.87 -6.38
N PRO A 285 -12.25 -19.87 -6.57
CA PRO A 285 -12.85 -19.03 -7.63
C PRO A 285 -12.61 -17.53 -7.42
N ALA A 286 -12.63 -17.09 -6.16
CA ALA A 286 -12.34 -15.69 -5.85
C ALA A 286 -10.86 -15.35 -6.14
N LEU A 287 -9.92 -16.21 -5.74
CA LEU A 287 -8.50 -15.99 -6.00
C LEU A 287 -8.15 -16.05 -7.49
N GLU A 288 -8.72 -17.00 -8.22
CA GLU A 288 -8.55 -17.11 -9.68
C GLU A 288 -9.05 -15.85 -10.39
N PHE A 289 -10.19 -15.32 -9.96
CA PHE A 289 -10.71 -14.05 -10.46
C PHE A 289 -9.72 -12.89 -10.23
N TRP A 290 -9.23 -12.72 -9.00
CA TRP A 290 -8.32 -11.62 -8.69
C TRP A 290 -6.93 -11.80 -9.31
N ASP A 291 -6.46 -13.04 -9.46
CA ASP A 291 -5.25 -13.33 -10.22
C ASP A 291 -5.43 -12.98 -11.70
N ALA A 292 -6.57 -13.29 -12.31
CA ALA A 292 -6.87 -12.94 -13.69
C ALA A 292 -6.90 -11.41 -13.92
N VAL A 293 -7.43 -10.63 -12.97
CA VAL A 293 -7.33 -9.17 -12.99
C VAL A 293 -5.86 -8.71 -13.06
N VAL A 294 -5.01 -9.26 -12.19
CA VAL A 294 -3.60 -8.86 -12.12
C VAL A 294 -2.82 -9.34 -13.36
N ASP A 295 -3.12 -10.54 -13.87
CA ASP A 295 -2.55 -11.06 -15.11
C ASP A 295 -2.92 -10.18 -16.32
N LEU A 296 -4.15 -9.64 -16.38
CA LEU A 296 -4.54 -8.67 -17.41
C LEU A 296 -3.79 -7.34 -17.27
N TYR A 297 -3.57 -6.86 -16.05
CA TYR A 297 -2.79 -5.64 -15.85
C TYR A 297 -1.33 -5.82 -16.28
N GLU A 298 -0.73 -6.97 -15.96
CA GLU A 298 0.60 -7.33 -16.46
C GLU A 298 0.66 -7.52 -17.97
N LYS A 299 -0.43 -8.02 -18.59
CA LYS A 299 -0.51 -8.12 -20.06
C LYS A 299 -0.53 -6.74 -20.73
N LEU A 300 -1.09 -5.73 -20.08
CA LEU A 300 -1.11 -4.36 -20.61
C LEU A 300 0.17 -3.58 -20.24
N ASP A 301 0.78 -3.84 -19.08
CA ASP A 301 2.03 -3.22 -18.63
C ASP A 301 3.24 -3.87 -19.31
N PRO A 302 4.00 -3.16 -20.17
CA PRO A 302 5.13 -3.73 -20.89
C PRO A 302 6.35 -4.05 -20.00
N GLN A 303 6.28 -3.75 -18.71
CA GLN A 303 7.39 -3.98 -17.77
C GLN A 303 7.60 -5.48 -17.49
N PRO A 304 8.81 -5.88 -17.05
CA PRO A 304 9.03 -7.23 -16.56
C PRO A 304 8.03 -7.61 -15.45
N PRO A 305 7.71 -8.91 -15.30
CA PRO A 305 6.82 -9.39 -14.25
C PRO A 305 7.22 -8.85 -12.88
N ARG A 306 6.22 -8.45 -12.08
CA ARG A 306 6.49 -7.86 -10.77
C ARG A 306 7.14 -8.92 -9.88
N PRO A 307 8.22 -8.58 -9.16
CA PRO A 307 8.97 -9.56 -8.37
C PRO A 307 8.22 -10.00 -7.10
N ARG A 308 7.09 -9.38 -6.80
CA ARG A 308 6.24 -9.65 -5.63
C ARG A 308 4.77 -9.56 -5.99
N LYS A 309 3.95 -10.33 -5.26
CA LYS A 309 2.49 -10.28 -5.34
C LYS A 309 1.97 -8.89 -4.94
N GLN A 310 0.83 -8.51 -5.48
CA GLN A 310 0.00 -7.44 -4.92
C GLN A 310 -0.44 -7.87 -3.51
N ARG A 311 -0.56 -6.92 -2.59
CA ARG A 311 -1.03 -7.21 -1.22
C ARG A 311 -2.05 -6.18 -0.83
N VAL A 312 -3.22 -6.63 -0.39
CA VAL A 312 -4.34 -5.78 0.02
C VAL A 312 -4.65 -6.05 1.48
N VAL A 313 -4.71 -4.99 2.28
CA VAL A 313 -5.01 -5.06 3.71
C VAL A 313 -6.20 -4.14 4.00
N PHE A 314 -7.18 -4.66 4.73
CA PHE A 314 -8.33 -3.87 5.16
C PHE A 314 -8.15 -3.34 6.57
N ASP A 315 -8.63 -2.13 6.82
CA ASP A 315 -8.45 -1.43 8.10
C ASP A 315 -9.74 -0.71 8.52
N ARG A 316 -9.95 -0.52 9.82
CA ARG A 316 -11.00 0.35 10.33
C ARG A 316 -10.77 1.81 9.90
N GLN A 317 -9.52 2.26 9.84
CA GLN A 317 -9.17 3.60 9.39
C GLN A 317 -7.82 3.64 8.68
N ILE A 318 -7.84 4.23 7.49
CA ILE A 318 -6.66 4.44 6.65
C ILE A 318 -6.25 5.92 6.62
N SER A 319 -5.05 6.16 6.11
CA SER A 319 -4.34 7.43 6.09
C SER A 319 -4.87 8.39 5.03
N ALA A 320 -5.44 7.88 3.93
CA ALA A 320 -6.01 8.68 2.85
C ALA A 320 -7.16 7.95 2.14
N GLY A 321 -8.12 8.71 1.63
CA GLY A 321 -9.20 8.17 0.79
C GLY A 321 -10.09 7.13 1.47
N ALA A 322 -10.82 6.38 0.64
CA ALA A 322 -11.55 5.18 1.04
C ALA A 322 -10.75 3.89 0.79
N LEU A 323 -9.85 3.95 -0.19
CA LEU A 323 -8.70 3.08 -0.38
C LEU A 323 -7.50 3.95 -0.79
N HIS A 324 -6.29 3.38 -0.74
CA HIS A 324 -5.13 3.93 -1.43
C HIS A 324 -4.13 2.83 -1.83
N SER A 325 -3.42 3.09 -2.92
CA SER A 325 -2.40 2.22 -3.47
C SER A 325 -1.12 2.18 -2.63
N GLY A 326 -0.27 1.21 -2.92
CA GLY A 326 0.97 0.97 -2.18
C GLY A 326 1.28 -0.51 -2.03
N TYR A 327 2.12 -0.81 -1.04
CA TYR A 327 2.39 -2.17 -0.60
C TYR A 327 2.44 -2.22 0.93
N PRO A 328 1.33 -2.59 1.58
CA PRO A 328 0.06 -3.02 0.99
C PRO A 328 -0.75 -1.88 0.33
N ILE A 329 -1.67 -2.25 -0.57
CA ILE A 329 -2.87 -1.47 -0.87
C ILE A 329 -3.75 -1.50 0.39
N MET A 330 -4.19 -0.34 0.85
CA MET A 330 -5.00 -0.23 2.06
C MET A 330 -6.43 0.14 1.70
N GLY A 331 -7.42 -0.51 2.30
CA GLY A 331 -8.83 -0.17 2.12
C GLY A 331 -9.60 -0.18 3.44
N HIS A 332 -10.70 0.55 3.54
CA HIS A 332 -11.58 0.39 4.70
C HIS A 332 -12.25 -1.00 4.74
N LEU A 333 -12.60 -1.49 5.93
CA LEU A 333 -13.26 -2.80 6.14
C LEU A 333 -14.38 -3.15 5.14
N PRO A 334 -15.30 -2.24 4.73
CA PRO A 334 -16.35 -2.59 3.78
C PRO A 334 -15.85 -2.95 2.36
N HIS A 335 -14.60 -2.61 2.02
CA HIS A 335 -13.96 -2.97 0.75
C HIS A 335 -13.44 -4.41 0.74
N GLN A 336 -13.56 -5.15 1.84
CA GLN A 336 -13.24 -6.58 1.85
C GLN A 336 -14.39 -7.43 1.27
N ASN A 337 -15.61 -6.87 1.17
CA ASN A 337 -16.77 -7.61 0.65
C ASN A 337 -16.69 -7.99 -0.84
N PRO A 338 -16.20 -7.12 -1.75
CA PRO A 338 -15.98 -7.50 -3.15
C PRO A 338 -14.92 -8.58 -3.33
N VAL A 339 -14.05 -8.80 -2.34
CA VAL A 339 -13.02 -9.84 -2.42
C VAL A 339 -13.63 -11.23 -2.33
N VAL A 340 -14.58 -11.43 -1.41
CA VAL A 340 -15.18 -12.76 -1.18
C VAL A 340 -16.22 -13.17 -2.21
N ASP A 341 -16.71 -12.22 -2.99
CA ASP A 341 -17.84 -12.42 -3.90
C ASP A 341 -17.72 -11.52 -5.13
N PRO A 342 -16.63 -11.64 -5.93
CA PRO A 342 -16.38 -10.72 -7.03
C PRO A 342 -17.52 -10.71 -8.04
N ALA A 343 -18.10 -11.87 -8.37
CA ALA A 343 -19.17 -12.02 -9.35
C ALA A 343 -20.41 -11.17 -9.04
N ASN A 344 -20.89 -11.16 -7.78
CA ASN A 344 -22.04 -10.33 -7.41
C ASN A 344 -21.71 -8.82 -7.38
N TYR A 345 -20.44 -8.44 -7.23
CA TYR A 345 -20.02 -7.04 -7.26
C TYR A 345 -19.77 -6.50 -8.68
N ILE A 346 -19.57 -7.39 -9.65
CA ILE A 346 -19.49 -7.09 -11.07
C ILE A 346 -20.90 -6.84 -11.65
N LEU A 347 -21.85 -7.71 -11.33
CA LEU A 347 -23.14 -7.80 -12.03
C LEU A 347 -24.27 -7.00 -11.36
N ARG A 348 -24.18 -6.67 -10.06
CA ARG A 348 -25.29 -6.01 -9.34
C ARG A 348 -24.99 -4.56 -8.95
N ASP A 349 -25.86 -3.71 -9.50
CA ASP A 349 -26.26 -2.38 -9.07
C ASP A 349 -25.31 -1.19 -9.29
N GLY A 350 -25.83 -0.24 -10.07
CA GLY A 350 -25.35 1.14 -10.25
C GLY A 350 -25.16 1.97 -8.98
N LYS A 351 -25.37 1.40 -7.78
CA LYS A 351 -25.08 2.00 -6.47
C LYS A 351 -23.87 1.37 -5.74
N ARG A 352 -23.46 0.14 -6.08
CA ARG A 352 -22.33 -0.59 -5.45
C ARG A 352 -21.03 -0.58 -6.26
N LYS A 353 -21.07 -0.06 -7.49
CA LYS A 353 -19.92 0.08 -8.42
C LYS A 353 -18.65 0.65 -7.78
N GLY A 354 -18.78 1.56 -6.81
CA GLY A 354 -17.63 2.28 -6.23
C GLY A 354 -16.62 1.42 -5.46
N ARG A 355 -17.05 0.33 -4.79
CA ARG A 355 -16.12 -0.43 -3.94
C ARG A 355 -15.25 -1.41 -4.72
N PHE A 356 -15.83 -2.07 -5.72
CA PHE A 356 -15.11 -2.98 -6.61
C PHE A 356 -14.19 -2.20 -7.55
N TRP A 357 -14.71 -1.14 -8.21
CA TRP A 357 -13.90 -0.20 -8.99
C TRP A 357 -12.73 0.35 -8.15
N GLY A 358 -12.99 0.71 -6.89
CA GLY A 358 -11.95 1.22 -5.99
C GLY A 358 -10.76 0.26 -5.82
N LEU A 359 -10.99 -1.05 -5.64
CA LEU A 359 -9.89 -2.02 -5.56
C LEU A 359 -9.11 -2.12 -6.88
N LEU A 360 -9.82 -2.22 -8.00
CA LEU A 360 -9.19 -2.27 -9.33
C LEU A 360 -8.36 -1.00 -9.62
N HIS A 361 -8.89 0.16 -9.21
CA HIS A 361 -8.26 1.47 -9.34
C HIS A 361 -6.96 1.56 -8.55
N GLU A 362 -6.93 1.08 -7.31
CA GLU A 362 -5.70 1.05 -6.50
C GLU A 362 -4.67 0.04 -7.00
N ILE A 363 -5.11 -1.13 -7.50
CA ILE A 363 -4.21 -2.04 -8.21
C ILE A 363 -3.64 -1.30 -9.43
N GLY A 364 -4.46 -0.53 -10.15
CA GLY A 364 -4.06 0.17 -11.38
C GLY A 364 -2.96 1.20 -11.13
N HIS A 365 -3.00 1.89 -9.98
CA HIS A 365 -1.92 2.79 -9.57
C HIS A 365 -0.57 2.07 -9.43
N ASN A 366 -0.54 0.81 -9.00
CA ASN A 366 0.70 0.03 -8.92
C ASN A 366 1.29 -0.32 -10.31
N TYR A 367 0.50 -0.18 -11.40
CA TYR A 367 0.90 -0.39 -12.80
C TYR A 367 1.12 0.91 -13.59
N GLN A 368 0.80 2.07 -13.01
CA GLN A 368 1.12 3.35 -13.66
C GLN A 368 2.63 3.55 -13.80
N GLN A 369 3.04 3.98 -14.99
CA GLN A 369 4.42 4.40 -15.24
C GLN A 369 4.51 5.92 -15.30
N ARG A 370 5.55 6.46 -14.66
CA ARG A 370 5.84 7.91 -14.65
C ARG A 370 6.10 8.48 -16.06
N ALA A 371 6.52 7.63 -16.99
CA ALA A 371 6.88 8.02 -18.36
C ALA A 371 5.69 8.54 -19.18
N TRP A 372 4.48 8.00 -18.94
CA TRP A 372 3.24 8.44 -19.61
C TRP A 372 2.20 9.03 -18.65
N THR A 373 2.48 9.04 -17.34
CA THR A 373 1.61 9.69 -16.34
C THR A 373 2.12 11.11 -16.07
N PHE A 374 1.55 12.08 -16.78
CA PHE A 374 1.84 13.52 -16.63
C PHE A 374 0.78 14.21 -15.74
N GLY A 375 1.04 15.44 -15.32
CA GLY A 375 0.16 16.22 -14.44
C GLY A 375 -1.29 16.25 -14.90
N GLY A 376 -2.20 15.96 -13.96
CA GLY A 376 -3.64 15.80 -14.23
C GLY A 376 -4.08 14.38 -14.63
N THR A 377 -3.15 13.45 -14.85
CA THR A 377 -3.47 12.07 -15.27
C THR A 377 -3.22 11.00 -14.21
N GLY A 378 -2.79 11.39 -13.00
CA GLY A 378 -2.55 10.48 -11.89
C GLY A 378 -3.76 9.63 -11.51
N GLU A 379 -4.97 10.18 -11.64
CA GLU A 379 -6.25 9.49 -11.41
C GLU A 379 -6.92 9.03 -12.71
N VAL A 380 -6.18 9.00 -13.81
CA VAL A 380 -6.69 8.71 -15.16
C VAL A 380 -6.02 7.49 -15.73
N THR A 381 -4.69 7.47 -15.81
CA THR A 381 -3.97 6.37 -16.48
C THR A 381 -4.07 5.04 -15.72
N ASN A 382 -4.28 5.05 -14.40
CA ASN A 382 -4.61 3.84 -13.65
C ASN A 382 -5.98 3.27 -14.05
N ASN A 383 -6.96 4.14 -14.32
CA ASN A 383 -8.30 3.72 -14.74
C ASN A 383 -8.31 3.09 -16.15
N VAL A 384 -7.28 3.32 -16.97
CA VAL A 384 -7.13 2.61 -18.26
C VAL A 384 -6.93 1.11 -18.04
N PHE A 385 -6.17 0.71 -17.01
CA PHE A 385 -6.04 -0.70 -16.62
C PHE A 385 -7.38 -1.27 -16.13
N VAL A 386 -8.14 -0.49 -15.34
CA VAL A 386 -9.47 -0.90 -14.87
C VAL A 386 -10.42 -1.18 -16.03
N LEU A 387 -10.44 -0.29 -17.03
CA LEU A 387 -11.23 -0.49 -18.25
C LEU A 387 -10.79 -1.75 -18.99
N TYR A 388 -9.49 -2.01 -19.10
CA TYR A 388 -8.96 -3.19 -19.77
C TYR A 388 -9.40 -4.48 -19.09
N ALA A 389 -9.26 -4.57 -17.76
CA ALA A 389 -9.70 -5.76 -17.03
C ALA A 389 -11.21 -5.95 -17.10
N ASN A 390 -12.01 -4.89 -16.97
CA ASN A 390 -13.46 -5.01 -17.08
C ASN A 390 -13.90 -5.52 -18.45
N GLU A 391 -13.34 -4.98 -19.53
CA GLU A 391 -13.68 -5.45 -20.88
C GLU A 391 -13.21 -6.89 -21.13
N LYS A 392 -11.96 -7.22 -20.76
CA LYS A 392 -11.36 -8.53 -21.09
C LYS A 392 -11.74 -9.66 -20.15
N LEU A 393 -12.08 -9.37 -18.89
CA LEU A 393 -12.47 -10.39 -17.92
C LEU A 393 -13.98 -10.52 -17.79
N LEU A 394 -14.72 -9.40 -17.87
CA LEU A 394 -16.14 -9.37 -17.56
C LEU A 394 -17.03 -9.30 -18.80
N GLY A 395 -16.42 -9.11 -19.98
CA GLY A 395 -17.16 -8.85 -21.22
C GLY A 395 -17.95 -7.55 -21.19
N ALA A 396 -17.76 -6.71 -20.16
CA ALA A 396 -18.53 -5.49 -19.98
C ALA A 396 -18.03 -4.43 -20.98
N PRO A 397 -18.90 -3.89 -21.85
CA PRO A 397 -18.54 -2.76 -22.69
C PRO A 397 -18.04 -1.60 -21.83
N ILE A 398 -17.05 -0.85 -22.33
CA ILE A 398 -16.52 0.34 -21.66
C ILE A 398 -17.66 1.30 -21.30
N GLU A 399 -18.68 1.36 -22.15
CA GLU A 399 -19.92 2.12 -22.05
C GLU A 399 -20.72 1.84 -20.77
N GLU A 400 -20.82 0.57 -20.37
CA GLU A 400 -21.59 0.12 -19.20
C GLU A 400 -20.80 0.26 -17.90
N THR A 401 -19.48 0.31 -18.05
CA THR A 401 -18.52 0.39 -16.95
C THR A 401 -18.46 1.80 -16.34
N ILE A 402 -18.65 2.85 -17.16
CA ILE A 402 -18.65 4.25 -16.73
C ILE A 402 -20.04 4.88 -16.86
N GLN A 403 -20.34 5.96 -16.14
CA GLN A 403 -21.62 6.68 -16.27
C GLN A 403 -21.71 7.44 -17.61
N GLN A 404 -21.80 6.71 -18.73
CA GLN A 404 -21.55 7.23 -20.07
C GLN A 404 -22.44 8.41 -20.44
N ARG A 405 -23.74 8.37 -20.13
CA ARG A 405 -24.66 9.50 -20.42
C ARG A 405 -24.18 10.80 -19.78
N LYS A 406 -23.82 10.74 -18.50
CA LYS A 406 -23.29 11.89 -17.75
C LYS A 406 -21.97 12.38 -18.34
N LEU A 407 -21.10 11.45 -18.72
CA LEU A 407 -19.80 11.77 -19.30
C LEU A 407 -19.90 12.37 -20.71
N ARG A 408 -20.83 11.91 -21.55
CA ARG A 408 -21.13 12.52 -22.85
C ARG A 408 -21.59 13.97 -22.70
N ALA A 409 -22.51 14.25 -21.78
CA ALA A 409 -22.94 15.63 -21.50
C ALA A 409 -21.77 16.50 -21.00
N GLN A 410 -20.91 15.96 -20.13
CA GLN A 410 -19.70 16.66 -19.67
C GLN A 410 -18.69 16.92 -20.80
N LYS A 411 -18.50 15.97 -21.73
CA LYS A 411 -17.68 16.15 -22.92
C LYS A 411 -18.23 17.26 -23.81
N ASN A 412 -19.52 17.24 -24.11
CA ASN A 412 -20.14 18.24 -24.97
C ASN A 412 -19.99 19.65 -24.39
N ALA A 413 -20.28 19.82 -23.09
CA ALA A 413 -20.06 21.09 -22.39
C ALA A 413 -18.59 21.52 -22.38
N TYR A 414 -17.66 20.57 -22.22
CA TYR A 414 -16.22 20.84 -22.26
C TYR A 414 -15.75 21.31 -23.65
N LEU A 415 -16.21 20.65 -24.71
CA LEU A 415 -15.89 21.04 -26.08
C LEU A 415 -16.51 22.39 -26.47
N ALA A 416 -17.77 22.64 -26.08
CA ALA A 416 -18.44 23.92 -26.29
C ALA A 416 -17.72 25.08 -25.58
N ALA A 417 -17.07 24.83 -24.46
CA ALA A 417 -16.24 25.79 -23.75
C ALA A 417 -14.83 25.99 -24.35
N GLY A 418 -14.55 25.47 -25.56
CA GLY A 418 -13.25 25.58 -26.21
C GLY A 418 -12.20 24.58 -25.72
N ALA A 419 -12.62 23.49 -25.08
CA ALA A 419 -11.76 22.41 -24.60
C ALA A 419 -10.57 22.85 -23.70
N PRO A 420 -10.77 23.66 -22.64
CA PRO A 420 -9.68 24.19 -21.81
C PRO A 420 -8.90 23.08 -21.09
N PHE A 421 -7.65 22.85 -21.47
CA PHE A 421 -6.83 21.75 -20.94
C PHE A 421 -6.66 21.76 -19.41
N ALA A 422 -6.68 22.94 -18.79
CA ALA A 422 -6.64 23.07 -17.34
C ALA A 422 -7.88 22.43 -16.66
N LEU A 423 -9.06 22.52 -17.29
CA LEU A 423 -10.28 21.87 -16.82
C LEU A 423 -10.22 20.35 -17.04
N TRP A 424 -9.68 19.91 -18.18
CA TRP A 424 -9.44 18.49 -18.48
C TRP A 424 -8.59 17.84 -17.39
N LYS A 425 -7.46 18.46 -17.03
CA LYS A 425 -6.54 17.96 -15.97
C LYS A 425 -7.18 17.85 -14.59
N ARG A 426 -8.27 18.57 -14.33
CA ARG A 426 -8.98 18.58 -13.02
C ARG A 426 -10.13 17.58 -12.94
N LYS A 427 -10.53 16.95 -14.06
CA LYS A 427 -11.69 16.07 -14.13
C LYS A 427 -11.28 14.68 -14.63
N PRO A 428 -10.92 13.74 -13.74
CA PRO A 428 -10.34 12.46 -14.13
C PRO A 428 -11.19 11.63 -15.11
N PHE A 429 -12.50 11.55 -14.89
CA PHE A 429 -13.38 10.81 -15.81
C PHE A 429 -13.60 11.51 -17.16
N LEU A 430 -13.57 12.86 -17.20
CA LEU A 430 -13.57 13.60 -18.47
C LEU A 430 -12.26 13.32 -19.22
N ALA A 431 -11.13 13.35 -18.52
CA ALA A 431 -9.82 13.04 -19.09
C ALA A 431 -9.73 11.60 -19.60
N LEU A 432 -10.31 10.65 -18.87
CA LEU A 432 -10.38 9.24 -19.26
C LEU A 432 -11.11 9.04 -20.60
N MET A 433 -12.07 9.90 -20.96
CA MET A 433 -12.77 9.81 -22.25
C MET A 433 -11.83 9.95 -23.45
N THR A 434 -10.77 10.76 -23.35
CA THR A 434 -9.77 10.88 -24.41
C THR A 434 -9.07 9.54 -24.66
N TYR A 435 -8.75 8.79 -23.60
CA TYR A 435 -8.15 7.46 -23.70
C TYR A 435 -9.14 6.43 -24.26
N ILE A 436 -10.39 6.49 -23.82
CA ILE A 436 -11.46 5.61 -24.31
C ILE A 436 -11.67 5.79 -25.81
N GLU A 437 -11.70 7.02 -26.32
CA GLU A 437 -11.87 7.28 -27.75
C GLU A 437 -10.70 6.75 -28.59
N LEU A 438 -9.46 6.88 -28.11
CA LEU A 438 -8.30 6.27 -28.74
C LEU A 438 -8.41 4.74 -28.77
N ILE A 439 -8.79 4.12 -27.64
CA ILE A 439 -8.93 2.67 -27.54
C ILE A 439 -10.06 2.15 -28.44
N ARG A 440 -11.20 2.86 -28.53
CA ARG A 440 -12.28 2.48 -29.45
C ARG A 440 -11.85 2.58 -30.92
N ALA A 441 -11.12 3.64 -31.28
CA ALA A 441 -10.72 3.88 -32.66
C ALA A 441 -9.57 2.99 -33.15
N HIS A 442 -8.71 2.53 -32.24
CA HIS A 442 -7.44 1.85 -32.59
C HIS A 442 -7.22 0.52 -31.89
N GLY A 443 -8.06 0.16 -30.92
CA GLY A 443 -7.98 -1.08 -30.16
C GLY A 443 -6.91 -1.08 -29.07
N TRP A 444 -7.06 -2.03 -28.14
CA TRP A 444 -6.12 -2.25 -27.03
C TRP A 444 -4.70 -2.59 -27.49
N GLN A 445 -4.55 -3.27 -28.63
CA GLN A 445 -3.23 -3.64 -29.12
C GLN A 445 -2.41 -2.42 -29.57
N SER A 446 -3.05 -1.38 -30.11
CA SER A 446 -2.33 -0.12 -30.36
C SER A 446 -1.87 0.52 -29.06
N LEU A 447 -2.71 0.54 -28.01
CA LEU A 447 -2.28 1.07 -26.71
C LEU A 447 -1.12 0.26 -26.11
N HIS A 448 -1.18 -1.07 -26.18
CA HIS A 448 -0.11 -1.93 -25.69
C HIS A 448 1.21 -1.67 -26.44
N LYS A 449 1.18 -1.53 -27.79
CA LYS A 449 2.36 -1.11 -28.57
C LYS A 449 2.88 0.28 -28.18
N VAL A 450 1.98 1.23 -27.89
CA VAL A 450 2.36 2.57 -27.39
C VAL A 450 3.12 2.45 -26.07
N TYR A 451 2.62 1.64 -25.13
CA TYR A 451 3.30 1.39 -23.86
C TYR A 451 4.63 0.65 -24.06
N GLN A 452 4.68 -0.39 -24.88
CA GLN A 452 5.92 -1.10 -25.24
C GLN A 452 6.99 -0.14 -25.75
N GLY A 453 6.61 0.84 -26.57
CA GLY A 453 7.52 1.86 -27.04
C GLY A 453 8.25 2.61 -25.91
N TYR A 454 7.63 2.81 -24.75
CA TYR A 454 8.29 3.44 -23.59
C TYR A 454 9.30 2.54 -22.89
N ARG A 455 9.18 1.21 -23.01
CA ARG A 455 10.22 0.27 -22.57
C ARG A 455 11.38 0.29 -23.56
N ASP A 456 11.07 0.21 -24.86
CA ASP A 456 12.07 0.07 -25.91
C ASP A 456 12.83 1.39 -26.16
N ARG A 457 12.14 2.52 -26.00
CA ARG A 457 12.71 3.88 -26.03
C ARG A 457 12.34 4.65 -24.75
N PRO A 458 13.03 4.43 -23.63
CA PRO A 458 12.72 5.10 -22.37
C PRO A 458 12.84 6.61 -22.43
N LEU A 459 11.96 7.32 -21.73
CA LEU A 459 12.11 8.75 -21.51
C LEU A 459 13.09 9.03 -20.35
N PRO A 460 13.83 10.15 -20.39
CA PRO A 460 14.61 10.61 -19.26
C PRO A 460 13.78 10.68 -17.97
N ARG A 461 14.35 10.25 -16.85
CA ARG A 461 13.65 10.17 -15.55
C ARG A 461 13.06 11.52 -15.09
N ARG A 462 13.64 12.64 -15.52
CA ARG A 462 13.23 14.01 -15.17
C ARG A 462 12.50 14.73 -16.31
N SER A 463 11.90 13.99 -17.26
CA SER A 463 11.10 14.61 -18.33
C SER A 463 9.94 15.43 -17.78
N SER A 464 9.74 16.63 -18.34
CA SER A 464 8.64 17.51 -17.99
C SER A 464 7.30 16.95 -18.48
N ASP A 465 6.19 17.41 -17.89
CA ASP A 465 4.86 17.00 -18.35
C ASP A 465 4.62 17.35 -19.82
N HIS A 466 5.14 18.49 -20.27
CA HIS A 466 5.10 18.88 -21.68
C HIS A 466 5.79 17.86 -22.58
N GLN A 467 7.01 17.43 -22.24
CA GLN A 467 7.74 16.41 -23.00
C GLN A 467 6.99 15.07 -23.02
N LYS A 468 6.39 14.66 -21.89
CA LYS A 468 5.61 13.41 -21.81
C LYS A 468 4.38 13.48 -22.72
N ILE A 469 3.69 14.62 -22.78
CA ILE A 469 2.55 14.85 -23.67
C ILE A 469 2.97 14.67 -25.13
N GLN A 470 4.04 15.35 -25.57
CA GLN A 470 4.52 15.24 -26.94
C GLN A 470 4.85 13.78 -27.30
N GLN A 471 5.57 13.09 -26.41
CA GLN A 471 5.99 11.71 -26.62
C GLN A 471 4.82 10.72 -26.63
N TYR A 472 3.78 10.96 -25.83
CA TYR A 472 2.58 10.13 -25.84
C TYR A 472 1.86 10.23 -27.19
N VAL A 473 1.70 11.45 -27.72
CA VAL A 473 1.06 11.70 -29.02
C VAL A 473 1.89 11.12 -30.17
N LEU A 474 3.20 11.35 -30.18
CA LEU A 474 4.09 10.81 -31.22
C LEU A 474 4.00 9.29 -31.29
N ARG A 475 4.03 8.59 -30.16
CA ARG A 475 3.94 7.12 -30.13
C ARG A 475 2.60 6.61 -30.65
N TRP A 476 1.51 7.30 -30.36
CA TRP A 476 0.21 6.99 -30.94
C TRP A 476 0.20 7.17 -32.46
N CYS A 477 0.75 8.27 -32.97
CA CYS A 477 0.89 8.51 -34.41
C CYS A 477 1.78 7.44 -35.08
N GLU A 478 2.90 7.08 -34.46
CA GLU A 478 3.83 6.04 -34.93
C GLU A 478 3.16 4.67 -35.00
N VAL A 479 2.49 4.25 -33.92
CA VAL A 479 1.86 2.93 -33.83
C VAL A 479 0.66 2.79 -34.78
N THR A 480 -0.09 3.86 -34.98
CA THR A 480 -1.30 3.83 -35.82
C THR A 480 -1.04 4.17 -37.27
N HIS A 481 0.15 4.72 -37.59
CA HIS A 481 0.48 5.32 -38.90
C HIS A 481 -0.59 6.33 -39.36
N LYS A 482 -1.08 7.15 -38.42
CA LYS A 482 -2.10 8.17 -38.66
C LYS A 482 -1.68 9.49 -38.02
N ASP A 483 -2.09 10.59 -38.64
CA ASP A 483 -1.99 11.90 -37.99
C ASP A 483 -3.10 12.02 -36.93
N LEU A 484 -2.75 11.77 -35.67
CA LEU A 484 -3.65 11.93 -34.53
C LEU A 484 -3.53 13.32 -33.88
N SER A 485 -2.69 14.21 -34.42
CA SER A 485 -2.53 15.56 -33.88
C SER A 485 -3.85 16.37 -33.87
N PRO A 486 -4.76 16.27 -34.87
CA PRO A 486 -6.05 16.95 -34.81
C PRO A 486 -6.93 16.47 -33.65
N PHE A 487 -6.94 15.17 -33.36
CA PHE A 487 -7.72 14.59 -32.26
C PHE A 487 -7.23 15.11 -30.89
N PHE A 488 -5.92 15.07 -30.64
CA PHE A 488 -5.40 15.57 -29.37
C PHE A 488 -5.62 17.08 -29.21
N ARG A 489 -5.50 17.86 -30.31
CA ARG A 489 -5.81 19.30 -30.31
C ARG A 489 -7.30 19.60 -30.08
N SER A 490 -8.22 18.79 -30.59
CA SER A 490 -9.66 18.97 -30.30
C SER A 490 -9.99 18.71 -28.83
N TRP A 491 -9.15 17.94 -28.13
CA TRP A 491 -9.19 17.77 -26.67
C TRP A 491 -8.34 18.81 -25.92
N GLY A 492 -7.87 19.87 -26.59
CA GLY A 492 -7.11 20.96 -26.00
C GLY A 492 -5.67 20.63 -25.59
N TRP A 493 -5.13 19.47 -25.98
CA TRP A 493 -3.76 19.11 -25.59
C TRP A 493 -2.74 20.07 -26.23
N PRO A 494 -1.76 20.60 -25.46
CA PRO A 494 -0.76 21.53 -25.98
C PRO A 494 0.29 20.75 -26.78
N LEU A 495 0.26 20.86 -28.12
CA LEU A 495 1.21 20.18 -29.01
C LEU A 495 2.17 21.17 -29.67
N ASP A 496 3.44 20.79 -29.75
CA ASP A 496 4.44 21.54 -30.49
C ASP A 496 4.24 21.43 -32.00
N ALA A 497 4.63 22.47 -32.75
CA ALA A 497 4.64 22.44 -34.21
C ALA A 497 5.45 21.25 -34.76
N LYS A 498 6.56 20.89 -34.09
CA LYS A 498 7.37 19.72 -34.43
C LYS A 498 6.58 18.42 -34.29
N THR A 499 5.86 18.23 -33.19
CA THR A 499 5.02 17.04 -32.96
C THR A 499 3.94 16.91 -34.04
N ILE A 500 3.27 18.02 -34.36
CA ILE A 500 2.23 18.07 -35.40
C ILE A 500 2.82 17.70 -36.77
N LYS A 501 3.97 18.30 -37.15
CA LYS A 501 4.64 18.02 -38.42
C LYS A 501 5.04 16.53 -38.53
N THR A 502 5.57 15.95 -37.45
CA THR A 502 5.95 14.53 -37.43
C THR A 502 4.72 13.62 -37.55
N CYS A 503 3.63 13.88 -36.82
CA CYS A 503 2.40 13.09 -36.94
C CYS A 503 1.79 13.19 -38.36
N LYS A 504 1.79 14.37 -38.98
CA LYS A 504 1.37 14.56 -40.38
C LYS A 504 2.19 13.72 -41.36
N ALA A 505 3.52 13.75 -41.22
CA ALA A 505 4.41 12.97 -42.07
C ALA A 505 4.17 11.46 -41.93
N LEU A 506 3.96 10.97 -40.70
CA LEU A 506 3.63 9.56 -40.43
C LEU A 506 2.28 9.15 -41.04
N GLY A 507 1.29 10.04 -41.04
CA GLY A 507 -0.02 9.78 -41.66
C GLY A 507 -0.02 9.83 -43.19
N ALA A 508 0.90 10.58 -43.80
CA ALA A 508 1.03 10.70 -45.26
C ALA A 508 1.91 9.60 -45.88
N ALA A 509 2.68 8.86 -45.08
CA ALA A 509 3.56 7.80 -45.57
C ALA A 509 2.75 6.68 -46.26
N PRO A 510 3.10 6.27 -47.49
CA PRO A 510 2.40 5.19 -48.18
C PRO A 510 2.53 3.89 -47.37
N ARG A 511 1.43 3.14 -47.27
CA ARG A 511 1.35 1.84 -46.56
C ARG A 511 2.13 0.76 -47.33
N LYS A 512 3.44 0.90 -47.53
CA LYS A 512 4.25 -0.13 -48.18
C LYS A 512 4.59 -1.24 -47.18
N HIS A 513 4.20 -2.46 -47.55
CA HIS A 513 4.46 -3.76 -46.90
C HIS A 513 3.76 -4.05 -45.56
N ARG A 514 2.48 -4.44 -45.66
CA ARG A 514 1.87 -5.37 -44.68
C ARG A 514 2.21 -6.81 -45.09
N ARG A 515 3.34 -7.31 -44.61
CA ARG A 515 3.49 -8.74 -44.29
C ARG A 515 3.81 -8.84 -42.80
N PHE A 516 3.31 -9.91 -42.21
CA PHE A 516 3.30 -10.29 -40.80
C PHE A 516 2.06 -9.85 -40.01
N GLU A 517 1.23 -10.87 -39.86
CA GLU A 517 0.01 -11.09 -39.08
C GLU A 517 0.19 -10.84 -37.57
#